data_AF-A0A5C8K938-F1
#
_entry.id   AF-A0A5C8K938-F1
#
_cell.length_a   1.000
_cell.length_b   1.000
_cell.length_c   1.000
_cell.angle_alpha   90.00
_cell.angle_beta   90.00
_cell.angle_gamma   90.00
#
_symmetry.space_group_name_H-M   'P 1'
#
loop_
_entity.id
_entity.type
_entity.pdbx_description
1 polymer ?
#
loop_
_entity_poly.entity_id
_entity_poly.type
_entity_poly.pdbx_seq_one_letter_code
_entity_poly.pdbx_strand_id
1 'polypeptide(L)' 'MVIGIPKEIKNNENRVGATPAGVSELVRNGHTVYVQATAGEGSGFADEEYQQAGASILP' A
#
# COMPACT_ATOMS: atom_id res chain seq x y z
N MET A 1 -12.77 -7.85 -3.62
CA MET A 1 -12.18 -8.65 -2.51
C MET A 1 -11.44 -7.72 -1.56
N VAL A 2 -11.01 -8.22 -0.39
CA VAL A 2 -10.17 -7.46 0.55
C VAL A 2 -8.70 -7.85 0.32
N ILE A 3 -7.83 -6.85 0.16
CA ILE A 3 -6.39 -7.02 -0.09
C ILE A 3 -5.63 -6.21 0.97
N GLY A 4 -4.66 -6.84 1.63
CA GLY A 4 -3.80 -6.20 2.62
C GLY A 4 -2.36 -6.11 2.14
N ILE A 5 -1.73 -4.95 2.34
CA ILE A 5 -0.32 -4.69 2.02
C ILE A 5 0.40 -4.35 3.34
N PRO A 6 1.01 -5.35 4.02
CA PRO A 6 1.78 -5.12 5.22
C PRO A 6 3.13 -4.48 4.91
N LYS A 7 3.76 -3.90 5.94
CA LYS A 7 5.15 -3.45 5.88
C LYS A 7 6.07 -4.66 5.89
N GLU A 8 7.05 -4.66 4.99
CA GLU A 8 8.11 -5.66 4.99
C GLU A 8 9.00 -5.52 6.23
N ILE A 9 9.29 -6.64 6.89
CA ILE A 9 10.08 -6.68 8.14
C ILE A 9 11.48 -7.29 7.95
N LYS A 10 11.77 -7.78 6.74
CA LYS A 10 13.06 -8.40 6.45
C LYS A 10 14.15 -7.34 6.42
N ASN A 11 15.30 -7.64 7.01
CA ASN A 11 16.43 -6.73 7.03
C ASN A 11 16.85 -6.31 5.60
N ASN A 12 17.07 -5.01 5.39
CA ASN A 12 17.38 -4.40 4.09
C ASN A 12 16.33 -4.65 3.00
N GLU A 13 15.07 -4.92 3.36
CA GLU A 13 13.96 -4.97 2.42
C GLU A 13 13.28 -3.62 2.34
N ASN A 14 13.44 -2.95 1.20
CA ASN A 14 12.87 -1.62 0.95
C ASN A 14 11.66 -1.68 0.01
N ARG A 15 11.34 -2.85 -0.57
CA ARG A 15 10.20 -3.00 -1.47
C ARG A 15 8.89 -3.01 -0.70
N VAL A 16 7.80 -2.84 -1.44
CA VAL A 16 6.42 -2.91 -0.95
C VAL A 16 5.58 -3.75 -1.91
N GLY A 17 4.54 -4.42 -1.41
CA GLY A 17 3.76 -5.38 -2.18
C GLY A 17 3.00 -4.80 -3.38
N ALA A 18 2.64 -3.51 -3.36
CA ALA A 18 2.11 -2.80 -4.51
C ALA A 18 2.42 -1.30 -4.43
N THR A 19 2.54 -0.65 -5.59
CA THR A 19 2.69 0.81 -5.69
C THR A 19 1.32 1.51 -5.59
N PRO A 20 1.26 2.83 -5.35
CA PRO A 20 0.01 3.58 -5.38
C PRO A 20 -0.77 3.41 -6.70
N ALA A 21 -0.08 3.33 -7.84
CA ALA A 21 -0.71 3.06 -9.13
C ALA A 21 -1.38 1.67 -9.19
N GLY A 22 -0.72 0.64 -8.65
CA GLY A 22 -1.30 -0.70 -8.55
C GLY A 22 -2.51 -0.74 -7.61
N VAL A 23 -2.43 -0.02 -6.49
CA VAL A 23 -3.53 0.14 -5.55
C VAL A 23 -4.73 0.82 -6.22
N SER A 24 -4.50 1.91 -6.97
CA SER A 24 -5.56 2.62 -7.69
C SER A 24 -6.31 1.69 -8.65
N GLU A 25 -5.60 0.83 -9.37
CA GLU A 25 -6.23 -0.14 -10.28
C GLU A 25 -7.02 -1.22 -9.52
N LEU A 26 -6.52 -1.71 -8.39
CA LEU A 26 -7.25 -2.67 -7.55
C LEU A 26 -8.55 -2.05 -7.01
N VAL A 27 -8.48 -0.81 -6.52
CA VAL A 27 -9.65 -0.05 -6.06
C VAL A 27 -10.64 0.18 -7.20
N ARG A 28 -10.15 0.57 -8.39
CA ARG A 28 -10.98 0.77 -9.60
C ARG A 28 -11.73 -0.50 -10.01
N ASN A 29 -11.13 -1.67 -9.79
CA ASN A 29 -11.74 -2.97 -10.03
C ASN A 29 -12.65 -3.45 -8.87
N GLY A 30 -13.02 -2.56 -7.93
CA GLY A 30 -13.96 -2.83 -6.85
C GLY A 30 -13.37 -3.65 -5.71
N HIS A 31 -12.05 -3.61 -5.51
CA HIS A 31 -11.41 -4.23 -4.34
C HIS A 31 -11.22 -3.21 -3.22
N THR A 32 -11.33 -3.68 -1.97
CA THR A 32 -10.98 -2.90 -0.79
C THR A 32 -9.51 -3.16 -0.48
N VAL A 33 -8.70 -2.11 -0.45
CA VAL A 33 -7.27 -2.21 -0.19
C VAL A 33 -6.93 -1.57 1.14
N TYR A 34 -6.23 -2.32 1.99
CA TYR A 34 -5.65 -1.84 3.23
C TYR A 34 -4.13 -1.82 3.10
N VAL A 35 -3.49 -0.75 3.54
CA VAL A 35 -2.03 -0.63 3.58
C VAL A 35 -1.61 -0.35 5.01
N GLN A 36 -0.61 -1.06 5.52
CA GLN A 36 -0.05 -0.76 6.83
C GLN A 36 0.71 0.58 6.77
N ALA A 37 0.56 1.40 7.81
CA ALA A 37 1.25 2.67 7.95
C ALA A 37 2.75 2.47 7.75
N THR A 38 3.38 3.37 6.99
CA THR A 38 4.81 3.35 6.64
C THR A 38 5.29 2.18 5.76
N ALA A 39 4.39 1.35 5.21
CA ALA A 39 4.78 0.21 4.37
C ALA A 39 5.50 0.60 3.08
N GLY A 40 5.17 1.78 2.52
CA GLY A 40 5.75 2.27 1.27
C GLY A 40 6.99 3.15 1.41
N GLU A 41 7.33 3.61 2.62
CA GLU A 41 8.38 4.62 2.82
C GLU A 41 9.74 4.17 2.27
N GLY A 42 10.11 2.90 2.48
CA GLY A 42 11.35 2.33 1.95
C GLY A 42 11.40 2.32 0.41
N SER A 43 10.25 2.30 -0.24
CA SER A 43 10.10 2.39 -1.70
C SER A 43 9.88 3.82 -2.20
N GLY A 44 9.86 4.81 -1.31
CA GLY A 44 9.62 6.22 -1.65
C GLY A 44 8.16 6.58 -1.86
N PHE A 45 7.22 5.80 -1.33
CA PHE A 45 5.78 6.09 -1.38
C PHE A 45 5.26 6.45 0.02
N ALA A 46 4.77 7.67 0.18
CA ALA A 46 4.16 8.12 1.42
C ALA A 46 2.75 7.52 1.61
N ASP A 47 2.28 7.43 2.86
CA ASP A 47 0.95 6.92 3.18
C ASP A 47 -0.16 7.73 2.49
N GLU A 48 0.04 9.04 2.32
CA GLU A 48 -0.88 9.94 1.61
C GLU A 48 -1.06 9.53 0.14
N GLU A 49 -0.04 8.98 -0.51
CA GLU A 49 -0.13 8.52 -1.91
C GLU A 49 -1.05 7.29 -2.02
N TYR A 50 -0.99 6.38 -1.04
CA TYR A 50 -1.91 5.24 -0.96
C TYR A 50 -3.34 5.67 -0.64
N GLN A 51 -3.51 6.64 0.25
CA GLN A 51 -4.82 7.21 0.54
C GLN A 51 -5.43 7.88 -0.70
N GLN A 52 -4.64 8.66 -1.44
CA GLN A 52 -5.07 9.27 -2.71
C GLN A 52 -5.41 8.22 -3.77
N ALA A 53 -4.71 7.08 -3.77
CA ALA A 53 -5.03 5.93 -4.61
C ALA A 53 -6.31 5.17 -4.18
N GLY A 54 -6.90 5.52 -3.04
CA GLY A 54 -8.15 4.95 -2.53
C GLY A 54 -7.99 3.79 -1.54
N ALA A 55 -6.77 3.51 -1.07
CA ALA A 55 -6.58 2.56 0.03
C ALA A 55 -6.87 3.20 1.40
N SER A 56 -7.19 2.35 2.37
CA SER A 56 -7.27 2.72 3.78
C SER A 56 -5.97 2.37 4.49
N ILE A 57 -5.42 3.31 5.26
CA ILE A 57 -4.23 3.06 6.08
C ILE A 57 -4.62 2.42 7.40
N LEU A 58 -3.91 1.37 7.80
CA LEU A 58 -4.04 0.67 9.08
C LEU A 58 -2.76 0.81 9.91
N PRO A 59 -2.84 0.79 11.25
CA PRO A 59 -1.67 0.82 12.13
C PRO A 59 -0.77 -0.41 11.98
#